data_AF-A0A7Y4XWZ1-F1
#
_entry.id   AF-A0A7Y4XWZ1-F1
#
_cell.length_a   1.000
_cell.length_b   1.000
_cell.length_c   1.000
_cell.angle_alpha   90.00
_cell.angle_beta   90.00
_cell.angle_gamma   90.00
#
_symmetry.space_group_name_H-M   'P 1'
#
loop_
_entity.id
_entity.type
_entity.pdbx_description
1 polymer ?
#
loop_
_entity_poly.entity_id
_entity_poly.type
_entity_poly.pdbx_seq_one_letter_code
_entity_poly.pdbx_strand_id
1 'polypeptide(L)'
;MSESRQYYRKNLTSHGFIYLAGEELKIEVKNFSITGLLVELLPNPFINDITDFYRAIESNNLVDIYLEEMRLAGEVSVVRADMVDEGLQVAMEFVHISYDVDAIFYKRKAYRKSLVEPGEIFLNGSLHPFKTVNASVNGLMIYFEGKITATSGLITTIEIESAQLSGETEIVWVEDDPEGGTLMGLNYIHMQKDSGSSVTP
;
A
#
# COMPACT_ATOMS: atom_id res chain seq x y z
N MET A 1 3.49 -5.42 -44.10
CA MET A 1 4.52 -5.69 -43.08
C MET A 1 4.30 -4.68 -41.97
N SER A 2 3.82 -5.12 -40.81
CA SER A 2 3.45 -4.24 -39.70
C SER A 2 4.69 -3.88 -38.88
N GLU A 3 5.06 -2.60 -38.88
CA GLU A 3 6.09 -2.07 -37.99
C GLU A 3 5.64 -2.18 -36.54
N SER A 4 6.26 -3.08 -35.79
CA SER A 4 6.08 -3.18 -34.35
C SER A 4 6.72 -1.95 -33.69
N ARG A 5 5.90 -1.03 -33.18
CA ARG A 5 6.34 0.05 -32.27
C ARG A 5 7.00 -0.58 -31.04
N GLN A 6 8.33 -0.64 -31.02
CA GLN A 6 9.08 -0.94 -29.80
C GLN A 6 8.92 0.25 -28.86
N TYR A 7 8.11 0.08 -27.82
CA TYR A 7 8.02 1.02 -26.71
C TYR A 7 9.43 1.29 -26.16
N TYR A 8 9.76 2.57 -26.00
CA TYR A 8 11.02 3.05 -25.47
C TYR A 8 11.29 2.45 -24.08
N ARG A 9 12.29 1.56 -24.00
CA ARG A 9 12.74 0.92 -22.75
C ARG A 9 14.00 1.63 -22.25
N LYS A 10 13.90 2.35 -21.13
CA LYS A 10 15.08 2.82 -20.38
C LYS A 10 15.50 1.72 -19.42
N ASN A 11 16.74 1.26 -19.51
CA ASN A 11 17.35 0.44 -18.46
C ASN A 11 17.63 1.35 -17.25
N LEU A 12 16.64 1.50 -16.38
CA LEU A 12 16.81 2.06 -15.04
C LEU A 12 16.98 0.86 -14.11
N THR A 13 18.21 0.54 -13.71
CA THR A 13 18.42 -0.29 -12.51
C THR A 13 18.02 0.56 -11.32
N SER A 14 16.75 0.45 -10.96
CA SER A 14 16.14 1.17 -9.83
C SER A 14 15.80 0.17 -8.74
N HIS A 15 15.91 0.59 -7.48
CA HIS A 15 15.55 -0.28 -6.35
C HIS A 15 14.20 0.12 -5.79
N GLY A 16 13.51 -0.85 -5.21
CA GLY A 16 12.21 -0.63 -4.59
C GLY A 16 11.88 -1.66 -3.54
N PHE A 17 10.63 -1.59 -3.09
CA PHE A 17 10.05 -2.53 -2.16
C PHE A 17 8.69 -2.99 -2.67
N ILE A 18 8.37 -4.25 -2.41
CA ILE A 18 7.00 -4.74 -2.45
C ILE A 18 6.59 -5.17 -1.04
N TYR A 19 5.31 -5.01 -0.70
CA TYR A 19 4.76 -5.50 0.55
C TYR A 19 3.87 -6.70 0.30
N LEU A 20 4.32 -7.86 0.76
CA LEU A 20 3.68 -9.14 0.49
C LEU A 20 3.45 -9.89 1.80
N ALA A 21 2.20 -10.26 2.07
CA ALA A 21 1.81 -11.12 3.19
C ALA A 21 2.40 -10.72 4.56
N GLY A 22 2.47 -9.42 4.86
CA GLY A 22 3.03 -8.92 6.12
C GLY A 22 4.49 -8.46 6.02
N GLU A 23 5.19 -8.78 4.92
CA GLU A 23 6.64 -8.61 4.80
C GLU A 23 7.04 -7.57 3.75
N GLU A 24 8.06 -6.78 4.10
CA GLU A 24 8.71 -5.84 3.18
C GLU A 24 9.84 -6.55 2.44
N LEU A 25 9.67 -6.71 1.13
CA LEU A 25 10.62 -7.40 0.28
C LEU A 25 11.31 -6.42 -0.66
N LYS A 26 12.65 -6.42 -0.64
CA LYS A 26 13.45 -5.60 -1.56
C LYS A 26 13.39 -6.16 -2.97
N ILE A 27 13.22 -5.26 -3.94
CA ILE A 27 13.19 -5.59 -5.36
C ILE A 27 14.18 -4.74 -6.15
N GLU A 28 14.67 -5.31 -7.24
CA GLU A 28 15.40 -4.60 -8.28
C GLU A 28 14.53 -4.50 -9.54
N VAL A 29 14.31 -3.28 -10.04
CA VAL A 29 13.56 -3.04 -11.27
C VAL A 29 14.45 -3.36 -12.46
N LYS A 30 14.06 -4.37 -13.24
CA LYS A 30 14.75 -4.77 -14.48
C LYS A 30 14.16 -4.10 -15.71
N ASN A 31 12.85 -3.83 -15.68
CA ASN A 31 12.17 -3.14 -16.75
C ASN A 31 10.98 -2.36 -16.19
N PHE A 32 10.72 -1.20 -16.76
CA PHE A 32 9.64 -0.31 -16.38
C PHE A 32 8.91 0.17 -17.63
N SER A 33 7.59 0.20 -17.58
CA SER A 33 6.73 0.64 -18.68
C SER A 33 5.58 1.50 -18.14
N ILE A 34 4.72 1.97 -19.04
CA ILE A 34 3.54 2.78 -18.66
C ILE A 34 2.48 1.94 -17.92
N THR A 35 2.44 0.63 -18.14
CA THR A 35 1.38 -0.26 -17.63
C THR A 35 1.85 -1.20 -16.53
N GLY A 36 3.13 -1.19 -16.19
CA GLY A 36 3.69 -2.14 -15.23
C GLY A 36 5.20 -2.23 -15.29
N LEU A 37 5.72 -3.23 -14.58
CA LEU A 37 7.14 -3.42 -14.39
C LEU A 37 7.52 -4.90 -14.29
N LEU A 38 8.80 -5.15 -14.54
CA LEU A 38 9.47 -6.42 -14.31
C LEU A 38 10.51 -6.20 -13.22
N VAL A 39 10.43 -6.98 -12.16
CA VAL A 39 11.35 -6.90 -11.03
C VAL A 39 12.04 -8.22 -10.78
N GLU A 40 13.17 -8.14 -10.13
CA GLU A 40 13.85 -9.27 -9.53
C GLU A 40 13.78 -9.17 -8.01
N LEU A 41 13.35 -10.26 -7.39
CA LEU A 41 13.32 -10.47 -5.96
C LEU A 41 14.44 -11.45 -5.62
N LEU A 42 15.41 -10.99 -4.84
CA LEU A 42 16.46 -11.86 -4.34
C LEU A 42 15.89 -12.83 -3.29
N PRO A 43 16.41 -14.06 -3.21
CA PRO A 43 16.02 -15.02 -2.18
C PRO A 43 16.14 -14.40 -0.79
N ASN A 44 15.10 -14.59 0.02
CA ASN A 44 15.04 -14.06 1.38
C ASN A 44 14.36 -15.09 2.29
N PRO A 45 14.47 -14.96 3.62
CA PRO A 45 13.93 -15.96 4.55
C PRO A 45 12.42 -16.23 4.40
N PHE A 46 11.67 -15.29 3.82
CA PHE A 46 10.23 -15.40 3.61
C PHE A 46 9.88 -16.04 2.27
N ILE A 47 10.56 -15.63 1.19
CA ILE A 47 10.40 -16.20 -0.15
C ILE A 47 11.71 -16.86 -0.56
N ASN A 48 11.78 -18.18 -0.41
CA ASN A 48 12.96 -18.96 -0.82
C ASN A 48 12.81 -19.49 -2.26
N ASP A 49 11.59 -19.79 -2.67
CA ASP A 49 11.28 -20.30 -4.00
C ASP A 49 9.95 -19.74 -4.55
N ILE A 50 9.64 -20.15 -5.78
CA ILE A 50 8.41 -19.77 -6.48
C ILE A 50 7.13 -20.28 -5.79
N THR A 51 7.21 -21.39 -5.06
CA THR A 51 6.06 -21.98 -4.34
C THR A 51 5.69 -21.12 -3.14
N ASP A 52 6.69 -20.67 -2.38
CA ASP A 52 6.49 -19.74 -1.27
C ASP A 52 5.87 -18.42 -1.76
N PHE A 53 6.33 -17.92 -2.91
CA PHE A 53 5.78 -16.72 -3.52
C PHE A 53 4.30 -16.88 -3.91
N TYR A 54 3.95 -17.93 -4.65
CA TYR A 54 2.55 -18.16 -5.03
C TYR A 54 1.63 -18.41 -3.84
N ARG A 55 2.14 -19.04 -2.77
CA ARG A 55 1.39 -19.18 -1.51
C ARG A 55 1.10 -17.81 -0.88
N ALA A 56 2.07 -16.90 -0.91
CA ALA A 56 1.90 -15.57 -0.33
C ALA A 56 0.89 -14.70 -1.08
N ILE A 57 0.63 -14.96 -2.36
CA ILE A 57 -0.39 -14.26 -3.18
C ILE A 57 -1.65 -15.09 -3.44
N GLU A 58 -1.82 -16.25 -2.79
CA GLU A 58 -2.90 -17.19 -3.10
C GLU A 58 -4.30 -16.59 -2.86
N SER A 59 -4.44 -15.77 -1.81
CA SER A 59 -5.70 -15.10 -1.45
C SER A 59 -5.91 -13.77 -2.16
N ASN A 60 -4.83 -13.11 -2.60
CA ASN A 60 -4.86 -11.83 -3.29
C ASN A 60 -3.57 -11.64 -4.09
N ASN A 61 -3.68 -11.38 -5.39
CA ASN A 61 -2.54 -11.09 -6.26
C ASN A 61 -2.18 -9.61 -6.33
N LEU A 62 -2.89 -8.75 -5.60
CA LEU A 62 -2.57 -7.34 -5.42
C LEU A 62 -1.51 -7.18 -4.33
N VAL A 63 -0.49 -6.38 -4.66
CA VAL A 63 0.71 -6.16 -3.86
C VAL A 63 1.01 -4.67 -3.89
N ASP A 64 1.34 -4.09 -2.75
CA ASP A 64 1.80 -2.70 -2.72
C ASP A 64 3.25 -2.61 -3.19
N ILE A 65 3.57 -1.55 -3.93
CA ILE A 65 4.90 -1.24 -4.43
C ILE A 65 5.35 0.16 -4.03
N TYR A 66 6.66 0.33 -3.92
CA TYR A 66 7.31 1.63 -3.94
C TYR A 66 8.67 1.61 -4.59
N LEU A 67 8.90 2.63 -5.40
CA LEU A 67 10.13 2.89 -6.12
C LEU A 67 10.63 4.28 -5.69
N GLU A 68 11.60 4.29 -4.77
CA GLU A 68 12.08 5.53 -4.13
C GLU A 68 12.64 6.53 -5.16
N GLU A 69 13.48 6.04 -6.07
CA GLU A 69 14.13 6.89 -7.08
C GLU A 69 13.12 7.49 -8.07
N MET A 70 11.96 6.86 -8.23
CA MET A 70 10.88 7.33 -9.10
C MET A 70 9.82 8.13 -8.35
N ARG A 71 9.89 8.20 -7.02
CA ARG A 71 8.83 8.76 -6.16
C ARG A 71 7.46 8.23 -6.59
N LEU A 72 7.39 6.91 -6.70
CA LEU A 72 6.23 6.17 -7.16
C LEU A 72 5.84 5.16 -6.07
N ALA A 73 4.58 5.17 -5.68
CA ALA A 73 3.98 4.14 -4.85
C ALA A 73 2.63 3.73 -5.43
N GLY A 74 2.17 2.54 -5.08
CA GLY A 74 0.82 2.14 -5.42
C GLY A 74 0.56 0.67 -5.27
N GLU A 75 -0.54 0.21 -5.84
CA GLU A 75 -0.92 -1.18 -5.89
C GLU A 75 -0.65 -1.75 -7.28
N VAL A 76 -0.08 -2.95 -7.31
CA VAL A 76 0.20 -3.70 -8.52
C VAL A 76 -0.39 -5.09 -8.45
N SER A 77 -0.83 -5.61 -9.59
CA SER A 77 -1.27 -6.99 -9.70
C SER A 77 -0.13 -7.85 -10.22
N VAL A 78 0.14 -8.96 -9.54
CA VAL A 78 1.12 -9.95 -10.01
C VAL A 78 0.53 -10.73 -11.19
N VAL A 79 1.21 -10.65 -12.34
CA VAL A 79 0.80 -11.33 -13.57
C VAL A 79 1.49 -12.68 -13.72
N ARG A 80 2.78 -12.75 -13.39
CA ARG A 80 3.57 -13.99 -13.40
C ARG A 80 4.82 -13.85 -12.54
N ALA A 81 5.31 -14.98 -12.07
CA ALA A 81 6.62 -15.12 -11.47
C ALA A 81 7.35 -16.32 -12.08
N ASP A 82 8.65 -16.18 -12.32
CA ASP A 82 9.52 -17.18 -12.92
C ASP A 82 10.84 -17.25 -12.12
N MET A 83 11.34 -18.47 -11.84
CA MET A 83 12.68 -18.63 -11.26
C MET A 83 13.76 -18.29 -12.30
N VAL A 84 14.76 -17.52 -11.89
CA VAL A 84 15.96 -17.18 -12.65
C VAL A 84 17.21 -17.50 -11.82
N ASP A 85 18.39 -17.46 -12.44
CA ASP A 85 19.64 -17.90 -11.78
C ASP A 85 19.94 -17.17 -10.46
N GLU A 86 19.55 -15.90 -10.34
CA GLU A 86 19.86 -15.04 -9.18
C GLU A 86 18.66 -14.81 -8.23
N GLY A 87 17.49 -15.39 -8.51
CA GLY A 87 16.30 -15.23 -7.69
C GLY A 87 14.98 -15.47 -8.41
N LEU A 88 13.97 -14.67 -8.07
CA LEU A 88 12.65 -14.73 -8.68
C LEU A 88 12.41 -13.48 -9.52
N GLN A 89 12.07 -13.66 -10.79
CA GLN A 89 11.62 -12.58 -11.64
C GLN A 89 10.10 -12.49 -11.59
N VAL A 90 9.56 -11.32 -11.28
CA VAL A 90 8.12 -11.08 -11.13
C VAL A 90 7.67 -9.99 -12.10
N ALA A 91 6.69 -10.31 -12.94
CA ALA A 91 6.03 -9.33 -13.80
C ALA A 91 4.74 -8.84 -13.14
N MET A 92 4.59 -7.53 -13.06
CA MET A 92 3.50 -6.87 -12.35
C MET A 92 2.87 -5.79 -13.22
N GLU A 93 1.56 -5.64 -13.12
CA GLU A 93 0.77 -4.60 -13.79
C GLU A 93 0.30 -3.56 -12.80
N PHE A 94 0.31 -2.30 -13.23
CA PHE A 94 -0.19 -1.18 -12.43
C PHE A 94 -1.70 -1.22 -12.31
N VAL A 95 -2.19 -1.18 -11.07
CA VAL A 95 -3.62 -1.07 -10.76
C VAL A 95 -3.93 0.36 -10.34
N HIS A 96 -3.27 0.84 -9.27
CA HIS A 96 -3.39 2.21 -8.78
C HIS A 96 -2.01 2.76 -8.44
N ILE A 97 -1.55 3.77 -9.18
CA ILE A 97 -0.21 4.34 -8.99
C ILE A 97 -0.30 5.83 -8.72
N SER A 98 0.43 6.26 -7.70
CA SER A 98 0.61 7.64 -7.30
C SER A 98 2.04 8.09 -7.61
N TYR A 99 2.15 9.26 -8.24
CA TYR A 99 3.41 9.93 -8.53
C TYR A 99 3.66 11.02 -7.49
N ASP A 100 4.92 11.45 -7.36
CA ASP A 100 5.31 12.54 -6.45
C ASP A 100 5.13 12.17 -4.97
N VAL A 101 5.14 10.87 -4.65
CA VAL A 101 5.07 10.43 -3.25
C VAL A 101 6.34 10.83 -2.52
N ASP A 102 6.18 11.63 -1.48
CA ASP A 102 7.29 12.00 -0.60
C ASP A 102 7.73 10.79 0.23
N ALA A 103 9.03 10.52 0.19
CA ALA A 103 9.68 9.43 0.90
C ALA A 103 9.41 9.44 2.42
N ILE A 104 8.86 10.52 2.98
CA ILE A 104 8.53 10.67 4.41
C ILE A 104 7.40 9.73 4.83
N PHE A 105 6.39 9.50 3.98
CA PHE A 105 5.31 8.54 4.28
C PHE A 105 5.81 7.09 4.21
N TYR A 106 6.77 6.81 3.33
CA TYR A 106 7.25 5.47 3.08
C TYR A 106 8.42 5.04 4.00
N LYS A 107 9.35 5.96 4.32
CA LYS A 107 10.53 5.68 5.16
C LYS A 107 10.21 5.33 6.61
N ARG A 108 8.96 5.51 7.06
CA ARG A 108 8.51 5.04 8.38
C ARG A 108 7.24 4.19 8.37
N LYS A 109 6.60 3.98 7.21
CA LYS A 109 5.58 2.94 7.02
C LYS A 109 6.17 1.71 6.32
N ALA A 110 7.36 1.30 6.75
CA ALA A 110 7.66 -0.13 6.74
C ALA A 110 6.59 -0.78 7.62
N TYR A 111 5.52 -1.19 6.95
CA TYR A 111 4.46 -2.09 7.35
C TYR A 111 5.08 -3.21 8.19
N ARG A 112 5.21 -2.93 9.49
CA ARG A 112 5.75 -3.85 10.48
C ARG A 112 4.78 -3.85 11.63
N LYS A 113 4.08 -4.98 11.65
CA LYS A 113 3.13 -5.49 12.64
C LYS A 113 1.71 -5.05 12.37
N SER A 114 0.86 -6.05 12.23
CA SER A 114 -0.41 -6.19 12.95
C SER A 114 -0.38 -5.43 14.29
N LEU A 115 -0.53 -4.12 14.26
CA LEU A 115 -0.97 -3.34 15.39
C LEU A 115 -2.25 -2.64 14.94
N VAL A 116 -3.30 -3.04 15.62
CA VAL A 116 -4.60 -2.42 15.62
C VAL A 116 -4.42 -1.09 16.35
N GLU A 117 -3.95 -0.07 15.63
CA GLU A 117 -3.71 1.26 16.19
C GLU A 117 -5.05 2.00 16.32
N PRO A 118 -5.33 2.62 17.47
CA PRO A 118 -6.48 3.49 17.61
C PRO A 118 -6.26 4.78 16.80
N GLY A 119 -7.33 5.27 16.20
CA GLY A 119 -7.36 6.58 15.55
C GLY A 119 -8.75 7.21 15.67
N GLU A 120 -8.90 8.40 15.14
CA GLU A 120 -10.18 9.13 15.11
C GLU A 120 -10.51 9.58 13.69
N ILE A 121 -11.79 9.52 13.33
CA ILE A 121 -12.32 10.03 12.05
C ILE A 121 -13.43 11.05 12.31
N PHE A 122 -13.57 12.06 11.46
CA PHE A 122 -14.64 13.05 11.58
C PHE A 122 -15.86 12.67 10.73
N LEU A 123 -16.88 12.07 11.33
CA LEU A 123 -18.11 11.66 10.64
C LEU A 123 -19.34 12.28 11.29
N ASN A 124 -20.33 12.64 10.46
CA ASN A 124 -21.63 13.15 10.93
C ASN A 124 -21.53 14.35 11.92
N GLY A 125 -20.47 15.14 11.83
CA GLY A 125 -20.24 16.30 12.69
C GLY A 125 -19.53 16.01 14.02
N SER A 126 -19.04 14.79 14.24
CA SER A 126 -18.32 14.39 15.45
C SER A 126 -17.10 13.52 15.16
N LEU A 127 -16.15 13.48 16.10
CA LEU A 127 -15.04 12.54 16.07
C LEU A 127 -15.51 11.16 16.55
N HIS A 128 -15.12 10.13 15.81
CA HIS A 128 -15.41 8.74 16.13
C HIS A 128 -14.10 7.95 16.25
N PRO A 129 -13.86 7.28 17.38
CA PRO A 129 -12.69 6.43 17.53
C PRO A 129 -12.83 5.17 16.68
N PHE A 130 -11.76 4.77 16.02
CA PHE A 130 -11.66 3.54 15.25
C PHE A 130 -10.40 2.76 15.61
N LYS A 131 -10.34 1.53 15.12
CA LYS A 131 -9.17 0.66 15.14
C LYS A 131 -8.71 0.37 13.72
N THR A 132 -7.43 0.50 13.41
CA THR A 132 -6.91 0.09 12.11
C THR A 132 -6.96 -1.44 11.98
N VAL A 133 -7.43 -1.94 10.84
CA VAL A 133 -7.43 -3.38 10.56
C VAL A 133 -6.28 -3.74 9.61
N ASN A 134 -6.13 -2.98 8.52
CA ASN A 134 -4.97 -3.05 7.63
C ASN A 134 -4.72 -1.66 7.01
N ALA A 135 -3.52 -1.47 6.47
CA ALA A 135 -3.13 -0.25 5.78
C ALA A 135 -2.34 -0.61 4.52
N SER A 136 -2.58 0.13 3.45
CA SER A 136 -1.80 0.09 2.21
C SER A 136 -1.17 1.45 1.94
N VAL A 137 -0.48 1.56 0.81
CA VAL A 137 0.07 2.85 0.35
C VAL A 137 -1.01 3.85 -0.05
N ASN A 138 -2.15 3.34 -0.53
CA ASN A 138 -3.26 4.17 -1.02
C ASN A 138 -4.39 4.28 -0.01
N GLY A 139 -4.45 3.43 1.02
CA GLY A 139 -5.62 3.41 1.87
C GLY A 139 -5.46 2.74 3.21
N LEU A 140 -6.57 2.69 3.93
CA LEU A 140 -6.66 2.15 5.27
C LEU A 140 -8.02 1.48 5.44
N MET A 141 -8.03 0.28 6.00
CA MET A 141 -9.26 -0.33 6.51
C MET A 141 -9.35 -0.07 8.01
N ILE A 142 -10.49 0.45 8.46
CA ILE A 142 -10.75 0.76 9.86
C ILE A 142 -12.00 0.03 10.37
N TYR A 143 -12.04 -0.16 11.68
CA TYR A 143 -13.12 -0.84 12.39
C TYR A 143 -13.68 0.05 13.50
N PHE A 144 -15.01 0.09 13.61
CA PHE A 144 -15.72 0.68 14.73
C PHE A 144 -16.36 -0.38 15.60
N GLU A 145 -16.21 -0.22 16.92
CA GLU A 145 -17.03 -0.95 17.89
C GLU A 145 -18.44 -0.37 17.87
N GLY A 146 -19.31 -0.97 17.05
CA GLY A 146 -20.70 -0.57 16.87
C GLY A 146 -21.01 -0.03 15.47
N LYS A 147 -22.29 0.24 15.23
CA LYS A 147 -22.77 0.67 13.92
C LYS A 147 -22.50 2.15 13.67
N ILE A 148 -21.78 2.44 12.59
CA ILE A 148 -21.61 3.79 12.05
C ILE A 148 -22.21 3.86 10.65
N THR A 149 -23.07 4.86 10.44
CA THR A 149 -23.57 5.20 9.11
C THR A 149 -22.64 6.21 8.47
N ALA A 150 -22.09 5.85 7.31
CA ALA A 150 -21.36 6.76 6.43
C ALA A 150 -21.67 6.43 4.96
N THR A 151 -21.41 7.38 4.07
CA THR A 151 -21.70 7.23 2.63
C THR A 151 -20.40 7.07 1.86
N SER A 152 -20.34 6.11 0.94
CA SER A 152 -19.23 6.01 -0.01
C SER A 152 -19.10 7.29 -0.85
N GLY A 153 -17.87 7.71 -1.12
CA GLY A 153 -17.52 8.98 -1.76
C GLY A 153 -17.45 10.18 -0.81
N LEU A 154 -17.74 10.01 0.48
CA LEU A 154 -17.59 11.10 1.46
C LEU A 154 -16.10 11.34 1.75
N ILE A 155 -15.69 12.60 1.62
CA ILE A 155 -14.37 13.07 2.05
C ILE A 155 -14.45 13.48 3.53
N THR A 156 -13.51 12.99 4.33
CA THR A 156 -13.41 13.20 5.77
C THR A 156 -11.94 13.26 6.20
N THR A 157 -11.69 13.65 7.45
CA THR A 157 -10.35 13.69 8.04
C THR A 157 -10.17 12.57 9.05
N ILE A 158 -8.98 11.97 9.05
CA ILE A 158 -8.54 11.03 10.08
C ILE A 158 -7.32 11.56 10.83
N GLU A 159 -7.14 11.04 12.04
CA GLU A 159 -5.94 11.21 12.85
C GLU A 159 -5.56 9.87 13.52
N ILE A 160 -4.28 9.52 13.48
CA ILE A 160 -3.69 8.36 14.13
C ILE A 160 -2.45 8.85 14.86
N GLU A 161 -2.64 9.28 16.11
CA GLU A 161 -1.60 9.94 16.92
C GLU A 161 -0.32 9.10 17.04
N SER A 162 -0.44 7.81 17.29
CA SER A 162 0.70 6.89 17.45
C SER A 162 1.55 6.81 16.18
N ALA A 163 0.91 6.97 15.02
CA ALA A 163 1.56 7.02 13.72
C ALA A 163 2.00 8.44 13.30
N GLN A 164 1.67 9.47 14.09
CA GLN A 164 1.81 10.88 13.73
C GLN A 164 1.21 11.17 12.35
N LEU A 165 0.06 10.56 12.06
CA LEU A 165 -0.56 10.60 10.74
C LEU A 165 -1.91 11.29 10.84
N SER A 166 -2.11 12.34 10.05
CA SER A 166 -3.38 13.05 9.95
C SER A 166 -3.64 13.42 8.50
N GLY A 167 -4.89 13.59 8.09
CA GLY A 167 -5.19 14.01 6.72
C GLY A 167 -6.56 13.68 6.20
N GLU A 168 -6.79 14.06 4.94
CA GLU A 168 -8.03 13.85 4.20
C GLU A 168 -8.07 12.47 3.55
N THR A 169 -9.21 11.81 3.69
CA THR A 169 -9.50 10.49 3.13
C THR A 169 -10.90 10.44 2.54
N GLU A 170 -11.10 9.58 1.55
CA GLU A 170 -12.40 9.28 0.96
C GLU A 170 -12.88 7.91 1.46
N ILE A 171 -14.15 7.82 1.87
CA ILE A 171 -14.78 6.55 2.20
C ILE A 171 -15.09 5.80 0.90
N VAL A 172 -14.46 4.66 0.67
CA VAL A 172 -14.68 3.87 -0.56
C VAL A 172 -15.85 2.91 -0.36
N TRP A 173 -15.95 2.28 0.80
CA TRP A 173 -17.02 1.34 1.12
C TRP A 173 -17.23 1.26 2.64
N VAL A 174 -18.42 0.79 3.04
CA VAL A 174 -18.83 0.58 4.43
C VAL A 174 -19.58 -0.74 4.50
N GLU A 175 -19.19 -1.61 5.43
CA GLU A 175 -19.82 -2.91 5.64
C GLU A 175 -20.14 -3.14 7.12
N ASP A 176 -21.30 -3.77 7.37
CA ASP A 176 -21.64 -4.24 8.71
C ASP A 176 -20.83 -5.51 9.01
N ASP A 177 -20.12 -5.52 10.12
CA ASP A 177 -19.45 -6.71 10.63
C ASP A 177 -20.49 -7.62 11.31
N PRO A 178 -20.54 -8.93 11.00
CA PRO A 178 -21.46 -9.88 11.62
C PRO A 178 -21.43 -9.91 13.15
N GLU A 179 -20.32 -9.51 13.78
CA GLU A 179 -20.18 -9.41 15.24
C GLU A 179 -20.74 -8.10 15.84
N GLY A 180 -21.30 -7.21 15.01
CA GLY A 180 -22.03 -6.01 15.43
C GLY A 180 -21.25 -4.70 15.28
N GLY A 181 -20.06 -4.73 14.67
CA GLY A 181 -19.27 -3.54 14.33
C GLY A 181 -19.52 -3.00 12.92
N THR A 182 -18.70 -2.04 12.52
CA THR A 182 -18.66 -1.52 11.15
C THR A 182 -17.24 -1.51 10.62
N LEU A 183 -17.04 -2.12 9.46
CA LEU A 183 -15.81 -2.03 8.68
C LEU A 183 -15.94 -0.91 7.64
N MET A 184 -14.84 -0.18 7.43
CA MET A 184 -14.81 0.93 6.48
C MET A 184 -13.47 0.98 5.76
N GLY A 185 -13.54 1.03 4.42
CA GLY A 185 -12.38 1.23 3.57
C GLY A 185 -12.20 2.70 3.25
N LEU A 186 -10.99 3.21 3.47
CA LEU A 186 -10.59 4.59 3.22
C LEU A 186 -9.51 4.66 2.15
N ASN A 187 -9.62 5.62 1.24
CA ASN A 187 -8.57 5.99 0.29
C ASN A 187 -7.94 7.31 0.75
N TYR A 188 -6.62 7.39 0.75
CA TYR A 188 -5.89 8.60 1.10
C TYR A 188 -6.04 9.64 -0.02
N ILE A 189 -6.46 10.87 0.32
CA ILE A 189 -6.46 12.01 -0.61
C ILE A 189 -5.24 12.87 -0.35
N HIS A 190 -5.08 13.33 0.89
CA HIS A 190 -3.95 14.16 1.29
C HIS A 190 -3.59 13.87 2.74
N MET A 191 -2.49 13.14 2.92
CA MET A 191 -1.97 12.83 4.25
C MET A 191 -0.83 13.79 4.61
N GLN A 192 -0.73 14.08 5.89
CA GLN A 192 0.34 14.85 6.51
C GLN A 192 0.94 14.04 7.65
N LYS A 193 2.19 14.37 7.97
CA LYS A 193 2.84 13.87 9.16
C LYS A 193 2.96 15.01 10.14
N ASP A 194 2.39 14.83 11.33
CA ASP A 194 2.62 15.78 12.40
C ASP A 194 4.05 15.60 12.91
N SER A 195 4.92 16.52 12.48
CA SER A 195 6.27 16.64 13.00
C SER A 195 6.15 17.15 14.43
N GLY A 196 5.92 16.22 15.38
CA GLY A 196 5.69 16.51 16.78
C GLY A 196 6.60 17.62 17.29
N SER A 197 6.04 18.81 17.45
CA SER A 197 6.72 19.90 18.12
C SER A 197 6.72 19.55 19.59
N SER A 198 7.84 19.00 20.07
CA SER A 198 8.16 19.00 21.49
C SER A 198 8.30 20.46 21.93
N VAL A 199 7.20 21.04 22.42
CA VAL A 199 7.26 22.25 23.23
C VAL A 199 7.71 21.81 24.62
N THR A 200 9.00 21.92 24.88
CA THR A 200 9.54 21.83 26.24
C THR A 200 9.59 23.26 26.80
N PRO A 201 8.94 23.56 27.94
CA PRO A 201 9.27 24.76 28.71
C PRO A 201 10.64 24.66 29.39
#